data_AF-A0A0H5CB36-F1
#
_entry.id   AF-A0A0H5CB36-F1
#
_cell.length_a   1.000
_cell.length_b   1.000
_cell.length_c   1.000
_cell.angle_alpha   90.00
_cell.angle_beta   90.00
_cell.angle_gamma   90.00
#
_symmetry.space_group_name_H-M   'P 1'
#
loop_
_entity.id
_entity.type
_entity.pdbx_description
1 polymer ?
#
loop_
_entity_poly.entity_id
_entity_poly.type
_entity_poly.pdbx_seq_one_letter_code
_entity_poly.pdbx_strand_id
1 'polypeptide(L)'
;MAFDDELEGLIVSKKGKYVKLTSVVVDKLKQLILRSSECDKVIASHHLHADKFFEEFLWPNVSGKCTDNTLFVVWVCVVSRVQSGKRLHFNGDDRAKVEEFVFRSVQVIKNDQQVLGLKVWAIRFIRSLISSLDIPVLRKVLEPAFSIASWRSLKHKPLDKFDLQSSYDTMNEKLSKLTKRQAIIYNALSLFVHDLCSSLTSLEAVTKDNVRFYKEIVSTLSLILSQLPTRRFSKTIIEHSNALQILKYRKFDLGYTLELFEYFLKFPLDEFTGEMETPTTLKARYDERSTTVISYLFTHFSDKLGSAILDSSAAIAPNLQNILLKLDPSDIEQMLIHLKLSTTCPGFLR
;
A
#
# COMPACT_ATOMS: atom_id res chain seq x y z
N MET A 1 17.72 -16.24 25.70
CA MET A 1 18.94 -16.97 26.13
C MET A 1 19.71 -17.50 24.94
N ALA A 2 19.43 -18.67 24.36
CA ALA A 2 20.26 -19.19 23.25
C ALA A 2 20.39 -18.26 22.02
N PHE A 3 19.31 -17.55 21.65
CA PHE A 3 19.33 -16.58 20.54
C PHE A 3 20.16 -15.33 20.87
N ASP A 4 20.02 -14.79 22.08
CA ASP A 4 20.72 -13.58 22.52
C ASP A 4 22.22 -13.82 22.62
N ASP A 5 22.62 -14.97 23.17
CA ASP A 5 24.03 -15.33 23.32
C ASP A 5 24.70 -15.53 21.95
N GLU A 6 23.98 -16.13 20.98
CA GLU A 6 24.46 -16.27 19.61
C GLU A 6 24.50 -14.91 18.88
N LEU A 7 23.49 -14.06 19.07
CA LEU A 7 23.47 -12.70 18.53
C LEU A 7 24.64 -11.86 19.08
N GLU A 8 24.86 -11.90 20.40
CA GLU A 8 25.95 -11.20 21.06
C GLU A 8 27.31 -11.69 20.56
N GLY A 9 27.48 -13.02 20.40
CA GLY A 9 28.68 -13.61 19.82
C GLY A 9 28.95 -13.22 18.36
N LEU A 10 27.92 -12.81 17.61
CA LEU A 10 28.07 -12.32 16.24
C LEU A 10 28.41 -10.83 16.15
N ILE A 11 27.95 -10.02 17.11
CA ILE A 11 28.05 -8.56 17.04
C ILE A 11 29.13 -7.99 17.96
N VAL A 12 29.45 -8.67 19.06
CA VAL A 12 30.45 -8.26 20.05
C VAL A 12 31.65 -9.19 19.98
N SER A 13 32.84 -8.61 19.84
CA SER A 13 34.10 -9.35 19.91
C SER A 13 34.38 -9.79 21.35
N LYS A 14 35.28 -10.78 21.53
CA LYS A 14 35.77 -11.20 22.86
C LYS A 14 36.36 -10.07 23.72
N LYS A 15 36.65 -8.90 23.12
CA LYS A 15 37.14 -7.69 23.79
C LYS A 15 36.03 -6.68 24.15
N GLY A 16 34.76 -7.05 24.01
CA GLY A 16 33.62 -6.18 24.32
C GLY A 16 33.33 -5.08 23.28
N LYS A 17 34.03 -5.07 22.13
CA LYS A 17 33.83 -4.09 21.05
C LYS A 17 32.96 -4.67 19.94
N TYR A 18 32.14 -3.82 19.32
CA TYR A 18 31.36 -4.18 18.13
C TYR A 18 32.26 -4.64 16.97
N VAL A 19 31.87 -5.75 16.34
CA VAL A 19 32.52 -6.30 15.15
C VAL A 19 32.19 -5.43 13.93
N LYS A 20 33.05 -5.41 12.91
CA LYS A 20 32.72 -4.71 11.66
C LYS A 20 31.56 -5.42 10.95
N LEU A 21 30.55 -4.68 10.52
CA LEU A 21 29.46 -5.22 9.71
C LEU A 21 29.99 -5.62 8.33
N THR A 22 30.17 -6.93 8.12
CA THR A 22 30.61 -7.54 6.85
C THR A 22 29.49 -8.37 6.25
N SER A 23 29.59 -8.75 4.97
CA SER A 23 28.62 -9.64 4.32
C SER A 23 28.45 -10.95 5.08
N VAL A 24 29.55 -11.54 5.58
CA VAL A 24 29.53 -12.78 6.38
C VAL A 24 28.74 -12.60 7.67
N VAL A 25 28.90 -11.47 8.36
CA VAL A 25 28.12 -11.17 9.58
C VAL A 25 26.64 -11.01 9.23
N VAL A 26 26.32 -10.28 8.16
CA VAL A 26 24.93 -10.11 7.69
C VAL A 26 24.28 -11.44 7.32
N ASP A 27 25.00 -12.32 6.63
CA ASP A 27 24.48 -13.63 6.24
C ASP A 27 24.23 -14.52 7.44
N LYS A 28 25.12 -14.50 8.44
CA LYS A 28 24.92 -15.20 9.72
C LYS A 28 23.73 -14.63 10.49
N LEU A 29 23.57 -13.30 10.53
CA LEU A 29 22.41 -12.65 11.15
C LEU A 29 21.11 -13.06 10.46
N LYS A 30 21.08 -13.07 9.12
CA LYS A 30 19.93 -13.53 8.35
C LYS A 30 19.61 -15.00 8.67
N GLN A 31 20.61 -15.88 8.70
CA GLN A 31 20.40 -17.29 9.06
C GLN A 31 19.87 -17.45 10.48
N LEU A 32 20.43 -16.71 11.44
CA LEU A 32 19.97 -16.71 12.83
C LEU A 32 18.50 -16.28 12.93
N ILE A 33 18.12 -15.20 12.23
CA ILE A 33 16.72 -14.74 12.15
C ILE A 33 15.83 -15.82 11.53
N LEU A 34 16.21 -16.39 10.38
CA LEU A 34 15.40 -17.39 9.67
C LEU A 34 15.28 -18.73 10.41
N ARG A 35 16.30 -19.12 11.19
CA ARG A 35 16.28 -20.34 12.01
C ARG A 35 15.38 -20.24 13.21
N SER A 36 15.12 -19.02 13.69
CA SER A 36 14.11 -18.85 14.71
C SER A 36 12.76 -19.27 14.13
N SER A 37 12.16 -20.31 14.71
CA SER A 37 10.87 -20.90 14.31
C SER A 37 9.73 -19.88 14.29
N GLU A 38 9.99 -18.70 14.85
CA GLU A 38 9.07 -17.62 15.05
C GLU A 38 9.82 -16.30 14.84
N CYS A 39 10.19 -15.95 13.60
CA CYS A 39 10.69 -14.60 13.30
C CYS A 39 9.81 -13.52 13.97
N ASP A 40 8.50 -13.73 14.00
CA ASP A 40 7.50 -12.86 14.63
C ASP A 40 7.56 -12.84 16.17
N LYS A 41 8.06 -13.90 16.85
CA LYS A 41 8.22 -13.93 18.32
C LYS A 41 9.63 -13.61 18.80
N VAL A 42 10.68 -13.85 18.01
CA VAL A 42 12.02 -13.31 18.29
C VAL A 42 11.97 -11.79 18.33
N ILE A 43 11.17 -11.21 17.44
CA ILE A 43 10.78 -9.80 17.41
C ILE A 43 10.14 -9.32 18.74
N ALA A 44 9.23 -10.11 19.30
CA ALA A 44 8.41 -9.73 20.45
C ALA A 44 8.95 -10.18 21.81
N SER A 45 10.12 -10.83 21.90
CA SER A 45 10.64 -11.38 23.17
C SER A 45 12.05 -10.90 23.55
N HIS A 46 12.86 -10.44 22.60
CA HIS A 46 14.27 -10.07 22.86
C HIS A 46 14.49 -8.55 22.91
N HIS A 47 13.56 -7.85 23.57
CA HIS A 47 13.39 -6.41 23.51
C HIS A 47 14.61 -5.59 23.98
N LEU A 48 15.44 -6.07 24.91
CA LEU A 48 16.48 -5.22 25.51
C LEU A 48 17.73 -5.04 24.62
N HIS A 49 18.08 -6.02 23.78
CA HIS A 49 19.29 -5.96 22.94
C HIS A 49 19.02 -5.55 21.49
N ALA A 50 17.78 -5.74 20.98
CA ALA A 50 17.41 -5.32 19.63
C ALA A 50 17.58 -3.80 19.40
N ASP A 51 17.40 -3.00 20.45
CA ASP A 51 17.54 -1.54 20.37
C ASP A 51 18.98 -1.11 20.18
N LYS A 52 19.88 -1.58 21.06
CA LYS A 52 21.32 -1.33 20.93
C LYS A 52 21.86 -1.94 19.64
N PHE A 53 21.36 -3.12 19.26
CA PHE A 53 21.70 -3.73 17.99
C PHE A 53 21.32 -2.86 16.79
N PHE A 54 20.12 -2.28 16.76
CA PHE A 54 19.73 -1.41 15.66
C PHE A 54 20.47 -0.07 15.70
N GLU A 55 20.46 0.63 16.83
CA GLU A 55 20.95 2.01 16.96
C GLU A 55 22.47 2.12 17.03
N GLU A 56 23.14 1.21 17.74
CA GLU A 56 24.59 1.28 17.97
C GLU A 56 25.38 0.45 16.95
N PHE A 57 24.81 -0.66 16.45
CA PHE A 57 25.52 -1.59 15.57
C PHE A 57 25.05 -1.53 14.11
N LEU A 58 23.76 -1.76 13.82
CA LEU A 58 23.30 -1.95 12.46
C LEU A 58 23.18 -0.62 11.71
N TRP A 59 22.36 0.30 12.22
CA TRP A 59 22.04 1.55 11.55
C TRP A 59 23.27 2.41 11.26
N PRO A 60 24.25 2.60 12.16
CA PRO A 60 25.44 3.39 11.85
C PRO A 60 26.32 2.76 10.76
N ASN A 61 26.35 1.43 10.68
CA ASN A 61 27.27 0.69 9.82
C ASN A 61 26.68 0.26 8.46
N VAL A 62 25.36 0.38 8.26
CA VAL A 62 24.75 0.12 6.94
C VAL A 62 24.88 1.33 6.01
N SER A 63 24.96 1.09 4.70
CA SER A 63 24.88 2.13 3.68
C SER A 63 23.68 1.89 2.76
N GLY A 64 23.27 2.92 2.01
CA GLY A 64 22.19 2.78 1.03
C GLY A 64 22.47 1.73 -0.08
N LYS A 65 23.76 1.45 -0.37
CA LYS A 65 24.21 0.48 -1.37
C LYS A 65 24.46 -0.93 -0.80
N CYS A 66 23.64 -1.37 0.14
CA CYS A 66 23.81 -2.67 0.81
C CYS A 66 23.23 -3.86 0.01
N THR A 67 23.44 -5.11 0.44
CA THR A 67 22.82 -6.27 -0.22
C THR A 67 21.36 -6.45 0.22
N ASP A 68 20.59 -7.26 -0.49
CA ASP A 68 19.20 -7.57 -0.09
C ASP A 68 19.13 -8.31 1.25
N ASN A 69 20.19 -9.04 1.63
CA ASN A 69 20.31 -9.62 2.96
C ASN A 69 20.45 -8.54 4.04
N THR A 70 21.20 -7.46 3.77
CA THR A 70 21.28 -6.32 4.69
C THR A 70 19.94 -5.61 4.80
N LEU A 71 19.24 -5.40 3.68
CA LEU A 71 17.88 -4.84 3.70
C LEU A 71 16.95 -5.68 4.57
N PHE A 72 16.95 -6.99 4.38
CA PHE A 72 16.14 -7.92 5.16
C PHE A 72 16.40 -7.81 6.67
N VAL A 73 17.67 -7.80 7.10
CA VAL A 73 18.01 -7.66 8.52
C VAL A 73 17.50 -6.32 9.07
N VAL A 74 17.69 -5.22 8.34
CA VAL A 74 17.18 -3.90 8.73
C VAL A 74 15.65 -3.90 8.82
N TRP A 75 14.96 -4.49 7.85
CA TRP A 75 13.49 -4.59 7.86
C TRP A 75 12.98 -5.33 9.08
N VAL A 76 13.56 -6.49 9.38
CA VAL A 76 13.19 -7.29 10.56
C VAL A 76 13.39 -6.47 11.83
N CYS A 77 14.51 -5.76 11.99
CA CYS A 77 14.75 -4.91 13.17
C CYS A 77 13.75 -3.77 13.30
N VAL A 78 13.44 -3.07 12.21
CA VAL A 78 12.50 -1.94 12.23
C VAL A 78 11.08 -2.43 12.52
N VAL A 79 10.64 -3.50 11.87
CA VAL A 79 9.34 -4.15 12.14
C VAL A 79 9.28 -4.58 13.60
N SER A 80 10.36 -5.19 14.09
CA SER A 80 10.48 -5.65 15.47
C SER A 80 10.23 -4.55 16.48
N ARG A 81 10.94 -3.44 16.27
CA ARG A 81 10.95 -2.32 17.17
C ARG A 81 9.58 -1.65 17.26
N VAL A 82 8.93 -1.44 16.10
CA VAL A 82 7.57 -0.86 16.06
C VAL A 82 6.54 -1.79 16.69
N GLN A 83 6.60 -3.10 16.43
CA GLN A 83 5.70 -4.08 17.06
C GLN A 83 5.88 -4.17 18.59
N SER A 84 7.09 -3.90 19.07
CA SER A 84 7.41 -3.80 20.51
C SER A 84 6.94 -2.50 21.16
N GLY A 85 6.24 -1.62 20.42
CA GLY A 85 5.80 -0.30 20.92
C GLY A 85 6.95 0.70 21.07
N LYS A 86 8.13 0.42 20.53
CA LYS A 86 9.30 1.30 20.65
C LYS A 86 9.37 2.27 19.48
N ARG A 87 9.69 3.52 19.78
CA ARG A 87 9.81 4.58 18.77
C ARG A 87 11.06 4.35 17.91
N LEU A 88 10.93 4.55 16.61
CA LEU A 88 12.07 4.61 15.70
C LEU A 88 12.82 5.94 15.92
N HIS A 89 14.14 5.90 15.85
CA HIS A 89 14.97 7.09 15.90
C HIS A 89 15.81 7.17 14.62
N PHE A 90 15.60 8.23 13.86
CA PHE A 90 16.38 8.58 12.68
C PHE A 90 16.85 10.02 12.84
N ASN A 91 18.15 10.25 12.68
CA ASN A 91 18.71 11.59 12.74
C ASN A 91 18.34 12.39 11.49
N GLY A 92 18.42 13.72 11.55
CA GLY A 92 18.13 14.59 10.39
C GLY A 92 18.98 14.25 9.17
N ASP A 93 20.25 13.89 9.39
CA ASP A 93 21.21 13.51 8.36
C ASP A 93 20.91 12.14 7.72
N ASP A 94 20.04 11.34 8.33
CA ASP A 94 19.69 10.02 7.83
C ASP A 94 18.71 10.05 6.65
N ARG A 95 18.18 11.22 6.28
CA ARG A 95 17.12 11.33 5.25
C ARG A 95 17.46 10.58 3.96
N ALA A 96 18.64 10.82 3.38
CA ALA A 96 19.03 10.19 2.12
C ALA A 96 19.18 8.66 2.25
N LYS A 97 19.61 8.21 3.43
CA LYS A 97 19.74 6.78 3.75
C LYS A 97 18.38 6.14 3.88
N VAL A 98 17.47 6.74 4.64
CA VAL A 98 16.08 6.27 4.77
C VAL A 98 15.40 6.23 3.40
N GLU A 99 15.54 7.28 2.59
CA GLU A 99 15.00 7.36 1.23
C GLU A 99 15.48 6.19 0.35
N GLU A 100 16.77 5.88 0.36
CA GLU A 100 17.31 4.74 -0.39
C GLU A 100 16.75 3.40 0.10
N PHE A 101 16.63 3.21 1.41
CA PHE A 101 16.06 1.98 1.98
C PHE A 101 14.57 1.82 1.61
N VAL A 102 13.78 2.89 1.66
CA VAL A 102 12.37 2.87 1.24
C VAL A 102 12.28 2.60 -0.27
N PHE A 103 13.06 3.31 -1.08
CA PHE A 103 13.09 3.11 -2.53
C PHE A 103 13.39 1.66 -2.91
N ARG A 104 14.44 1.07 -2.32
CA ARG A 104 14.79 -0.33 -2.59
C ARG A 104 13.75 -1.32 -2.08
N SER A 105 13.08 -1.01 -0.98
CA SER A 105 11.96 -1.81 -0.48
C SER A 105 10.80 -1.82 -1.49
N VAL A 106 10.46 -0.66 -2.07
CA VAL A 106 9.45 -0.56 -3.13
C VAL A 106 9.88 -1.35 -4.39
N GLN A 107 11.16 -1.29 -4.77
CA GLN A 107 11.67 -2.09 -5.90
C GLN A 107 11.53 -3.60 -5.65
N VAL A 108 11.80 -4.08 -4.44
CA VAL A 108 11.63 -5.49 -4.08
C VAL A 108 10.16 -5.92 -4.17
N ILE A 109 9.24 -5.08 -3.68
CA ILE A 109 7.79 -5.36 -3.74
C ILE A 109 7.33 -5.49 -5.19
N LYS A 110 7.78 -4.57 -6.06
CA LYS A 110 7.39 -4.50 -7.47
C LYS A 110 7.99 -5.61 -8.35
N ASN A 111 9.13 -6.17 -7.98
CA ASN A 111 9.83 -7.13 -8.83
C ASN A 111 9.16 -8.51 -8.77
N ASP A 112 8.51 -8.93 -9.86
CA ASP A 112 7.81 -10.21 -9.96
C ASP A 112 8.69 -11.45 -9.72
N GLN A 113 10.00 -11.36 -10.00
CA GLN A 113 10.93 -12.46 -9.79
C GLN A 113 11.39 -12.60 -8.33
N GLN A 114 11.02 -11.68 -7.44
CA GLN A 114 11.42 -11.74 -6.03
C GLN A 114 10.61 -12.77 -5.26
N VAL A 115 11.29 -13.44 -4.33
CA VAL A 115 10.68 -14.41 -3.42
C VAL A 115 9.61 -13.72 -2.57
N LEU A 116 8.40 -14.27 -2.53
CA LEU A 116 7.25 -13.71 -1.79
C LEU A 116 7.57 -13.40 -0.33
N GLY A 117 8.35 -14.25 0.33
CA GLY A 117 8.80 -14.01 1.71
C GLY A 117 9.56 -12.69 1.86
N LEU A 118 10.41 -12.33 0.89
CA LEU A 118 11.15 -11.07 0.91
C LEU A 118 10.21 -9.88 0.68
N LYS A 119 9.25 -10.00 -0.24
CA LYS A 119 8.22 -8.98 -0.48
C LYS A 119 7.36 -8.73 0.76
N VAL A 120 6.98 -9.79 1.49
CA VAL A 120 6.25 -9.71 2.76
C VAL A 120 7.01 -8.84 3.77
N TRP A 121 8.31 -9.06 3.96
CA TRP A 121 9.11 -8.27 4.88
C TRP A 121 9.28 -6.82 4.43
N ALA A 122 9.46 -6.58 3.13
CA ALA A 122 9.50 -5.22 2.58
C ALA A 122 8.19 -4.45 2.83
N ILE A 123 7.02 -5.10 2.66
CA ILE A 123 5.71 -4.51 2.97
C ILE A 123 5.59 -4.21 4.46
N ARG A 124 5.92 -5.18 5.32
CA ARG A 124 5.88 -5.00 6.79
C ARG A 124 6.77 -3.84 7.24
N PHE A 125 7.96 -3.71 6.65
CA PHE A 125 8.87 -2.60 6.89
C PHE A 125 8.24 -1.26 6.52
N ILE A 126 7.77 -1.10 5.28
CA ILE A 126 7.13 0.16 4.85
C ILE A 126 5.90 0.47 5.71
N ARG A 127 5.08 -0.53 6.04
CA ARG A 127 3.94 -0.38 6.96
C ARG A 127 4.38 0.16 8.32
N SER A 128 5.48 -0.35 8.87
CA SER A 128 6.03 0.12 10.17
C SER A 128 6.50 1.58 10.10
N LEU A 129 7.03 2.01 8.95
CA LEU A 129 7.37 3.42 8.72
C LEU A 129 6.13 4.31 8.60
N ILE A 130 5.08 3.83 7.92
CA ILE A 130 3.79 4.54 7.81
C ILE A 130 3.14 4.70 9.19
N SER A 131 3.23 3.69 10.06
CA SER A 131 2.76 3.81 11.44
C SER A 131 3.55 4.83 12.28
N SER A 132 4.71 5.30 11.80
CA SER A 132 5.62 6.19 12.52
C SER A 132 5.77 7.56 11.84
N LEU A 133 4.71 8.05 11.16
CA LEU A 133 4.69 9.34 10.44
C LEU A 133 4.75 10.59 11.35
N ASP A 134 4.77 10.40 12.66
CA ASP A 134 5.13 11.43 13.64
C ASP A 134 6.61 11.85 13.50
N ILE A 135 7.46 10.99 12.93
CA ILE A 135 8.89 11.26 12.69
C ILE A 135 9.06 12.13 11.42
N PRO A 136 9.63 13.34 11.51
CA PRO A 136 9.70 14.28 10.39
C PRO A 136 10.44 13.76 9.16
N VAL A 137 11.51 12.98 9.36
CA VAL A 137 12.28 12.37 8.26
C VAL A 137 11.41 11.40 7.47
N LEU A 138 10.63 10.55 8.15
CA LEU A 138 9.74 9.58 7.50
C LEU A 138 8.64 10.28 6.72
N ARG A 139 8.05 11.35 7.29
CA ARG A 139 7.05 12.16 6.57
C ARG A 139 7.59 12.74 5.27
N LYS A 140 8.81 13.27 5.28
CA LYS A 140 9.45 13.83 4.07
C LYS A 140 9.78 12.77 3.02
N VAL A 141 10.21 11.58 3.45
CA VAL A 141 10.56 10.48 2.53
C VAL A 141 9.30 9.83 1.92
N LEU A 142 8.25 9.65 2.72
CA LEU A 142 7.02 8.99 2.28
C LEU A 142 5.99 9.95 1.65
N GLU A 143 6.21 11.27 1.73
CA GLU A 143 5.34 12.29 1.12
C GLU A 143 4.91 11.97 -0.32
N PRO A 144 5.79 11.51 -1.24
CA PRO A 144 5.39 11.29 -2.62
C PRO A 144 4.30 10.22 -2.77
N ALA A 145 4.28 9.21 -1.87
CA ALA A 145 3.30 8.13 -1.89
C ALA A 145 1.89 8.58 -1.46
N PHE A 146 1.81 9.68 -0.71
CA PHE A 146 0.59 10.16 -0.07
C PHE A 146 0.22 11.60 -0.47
N SER A 147 0.82 12.11 -1.54
CA SER A 147 0.51 13.43 -2.09
C SER A 147 -0.24 13.33 -3.42
N ILE A 148 -0.60 14.48 -3.99
CA ILE A 148 -1.24 14.55 -5.30
C ILE A 148 -0.38 13.95 -6.42
N ALA A 149 0.93 13.79 -6.22
CA ALA A 149 1.81 13.08 -7.13
C ALA A 149 1.39 11.62 -7.34
N SER A 150 0.79 10.99 -6.34
CA SER A 150 0.31 9.60 -6.43
C SER A 150 -0.78 9.40 -7.49
N TRP A 151 -1.56 10.46 -7.78
CA TRP A 151 -2.59 10.44 -8.83
C TRP A 151 -2.04 10.38 -10.25
N ARG A 152 -0.71 10.46 -10.44
CA ARG A 152 -0.08 10.22 -11.75
C ARG A 152 -0.36 8.82 -12.30
N SER A 153 -0.63 7.87 -11.42
CA SER A 153 -1.09 6.52 -11.76
C SER A 153 -2.51 6.47 -12.36
N LEU A 154 -3.34 7.48 -12.09
CA LEU A 154 -4.74 7.49 -12.53
C LEU A 154 -4.85 7.93 -13.99
N LYS A 155 -5.60 7.16 -14.78
CA LYS A 155 -5.99 7.54 -16.15
C LYS A 155 -6.90 8.79 -16.13
N HIS A 156 -7.86 8.81 -15.22
CA HIS A 156 -8.80 9.92 -15.02
C HIS A 156 -8.58 10.52 -13.63
N LYS A 157 -7.98 11.71 -13.57
CA LYS A 157 -7.70 12.41 -12.31
C LYS A 157 -8.88 13.32 -11.99
N PRO A 158 -9.48 13.25 -10.79
CA PRO A 158 -10.61 14.11 -10.44
C PRO A 158 -10.15 15.51 -9.99
N LEU A 159 -9.25 16.17 -10.76
CA LEU A 159 -8.65 17.45 -10.37
C LEU A 159 -9.70 18.56 -10.25
N ASP A 160 -10.60 18.66 -11.24
CA ASP A 160 -11.66 19.67 -11.27
C ASP A 160 -12.65 19.49 -10.11
N LYS A 161 -12.96 18.23 -9.76
CA LYS A 161 -13.90 17.91 -8.68
C LYS A 161 -13.45 18.46 -7.33
N PHE A 162 -12.14 18.54 -7.11
CA PHE A 162 -11.54 18.95 -5.83
C PHE A 162 -10.80 20.30 -5.92
N ASP A 163 -10.93 21.01 -7.05
CA ASP A 163 -10.21 22.26 -7.33
C ASP A 163 -8.68 22.16 -7.12
N LEU A 164 -8.07 21.09 -7.66
CA LEU A 164 -6.66 20.77 -7.44
C LEU A 164 -5.75 21.02 -8.65
N GLN A 165 -6.27 21.61 -9.73
CA GLN A 165 -5.53 21.77 -10.98
C GLN A 165 -4.22 22.56 -10.76
N SER A 166 -4.29 23.72 -10.11
CA SER A 166 -3.11 24.55 -9.82
C SER A 166 -2.09 23.84 -8.92
N SER A 167 -2.56 23.09 -7.91
CA SER A 167 -1.70 22.30 -7.02
C SER A 167 -0.98 21.19 -7.77
N TYR A 168 -1.67 20.54 -8.71
CA TYR A 168 -1.13 19.49 -9.56
C TYR A 168 -0.06 20.03 -10.52
N ASP A 169 -0.31 21.19 -11.13
CA ASP A 169 0.64 21.84 -12.04
C ASP A 169 1.90 22.30 -11.31
N THR A 170 1.75 22.87 -10.12
CA THR A 170 2.87 23.23 -9.22
C THR A 170 3.71 22.01 -8.84
N MET A 171 3.07 20.87 -8.59
CA MET A 171 3.77 19.61 -8.30
C MET A 171 4.58 19.13 -9.52
N ASN A 172 4.01 19.20 -10.73
CA ASN A 172 4.71 18.84 -11.96
C ASN A 172 5.92 19.75 -12.23
N GLU A 173 5.80 21.04 -11.97
CA GLU A 173 6.91 22.00 -12.10
C GLU A 173 8.03 21.72 -11.08
N LYS A 174 7.69 21.36 -9.84
CA LYS A 174 8.70 20.94 -8.86
C LYS A 174 9.41 19.67 -9.30
N LEU A 175 8.67 18.73 -9.88
CA LEU A 175 9.23 17.46 -10.36
C LEU A 175 10.20 17.67 -11.53
N SER A 176 9.92 18.60 -12.44
CA SER A 176 10.79 18.87 -13.59
C SER A 176 12.16 19.45 -13.19
N LYS A 177 12.27 20.01 -11.99
CA LYS A 177 13.51 20.55 -11.40
C LYS A 177 14.34 19.50 -10.65
N LEU A 178 13.84 18.28 -10.48
CA LEU A 178 14.58 17.22 -9.79
C LEU A 178 15.72 16.68 -10.66
N THR A 179 16.81 16.26 -10.00
CA THR A 179 17.84 15.46 -10.67
C THR A 179 17.27 14.13 -11.15
N LYS A 180 17.90 13.51 -12.16
CA LYS A 180 17.47 12.21 -12.70
C LYS A 180 17.26 11.14 -11.61
N ARG A 181 18.17 11.04 -10.64
CA ARG A 181 18.06 10.08 -9.53
C ARG A 181 16.87 10.39 -8.63
N GLN A 182 16.70 11.65 -8.23
CA GLN A 182 15.58 12.08 -7.40
C GLN A 182 14.24 11.83 -8.09
N ALA A 183 14.14 12.12 -9.39
CA ALA A 183 12.93 11.87 -10.17
C ALA A 183 12.58 10.37 -10.22
N ILE A 184 13.56 9.48 -10.38
CA ILE A 184 13.33 8.02 -10.35
C ILE A 184 12.76 7.57 -9.01
N ILE A 185 13.40 7.99 -7.91
CA ILE A 185 12.95 7.64 -6.56
C ILE A 185 11.55 8.19 -6.30
N TYR A 186 11.34 9.48 -6.58
CA TYR A 186 10.06 10.15 -6.38
C TYR A 186 8.94 9.46 -7.17
N ASN A 187 9.19 9.14 -8.44
CA ASN A 187 8.22 8.42 -9.28
C ASN A 187 7.88 7.04 -8.70
N ALA A 188 8.88 6.26 -8.29
CA ALA A 188 8.65 4.94 -7.71
C ALA A 188 7.82 5.02 -6.42
N LEU A 189 8.11 5.99 -5.55
CA LEU A 189 7.35 6.20 -4.32
C LEU A 189 5.92 6.69 -4.60
N SER A 190 5.73 7.60 -5.58
CA SER A 190 4.39 8.06 -5.95
C SER A 190 3.48 6.95 -6.48
N LEU A 191 4.06 5.91 -7.06
CA LEU A 191 3.31 4.76 -7.57
C LEU A 191 3.10 3.66 -6.52
N PHE A 192 3.59 3.82 -5.29
CA PHE A 192 3.57 2.77 -4.27
C PHE A 192 2.16 2.20 -4.02
N VAL A 193 1.16 3.05 -3.79
CA VAL A 193 -0.21 2.60 -3.51
C VAL A 193 -0.83 1.94 -4.74
N HIS A 194 -0.58 2.48 -5.93
CA HIS A 194 -1.02 1.86 -7.18
C HIS A 194 -0.38 0.48 -7.36
N ASP A 195 0.91 0.33 -7.12
CA ASP A 195 1.64 -0.92 -7.30
C ASP A 195 1.18 -1.99 -6.28
N LEU A 196 0.83 -1.61 -5.05
CA LEU A 196 0.14 -2.48 -4.10
C LEU A 196 -1.21 -2.97 -4.64
N CYS A 197 -2.03 -2.07 -5.17
CA CYS A 197 -3.33 -2.43 -5.73
C CYS A 197 -3.17 -3.31 -6.97
N SER A 198 -2.24 -2.97 -7.86
CA SER A 198 -1.91 -3.76 -9.06
C SER A 198 -1.53 -5.19 -8.69
N SER A 199 -0.73 -5.38 -7.64
CA SER A 199 -0.35 -6.70 -7.12
C SER A 199 -1.54 -7.54 -6.63
N LEU A 200 -2.62 -6.90 -6.16
CA LEU A 200 -3.88 -7.58 -5.81
C LEU A 200 -4.72 -7.92 -7.04
N THR A 201 -4.51 -7.22 -8.16
CA THR A 201 -5.24 -7.46 -9.40
C THR A 201 -4.57 -8.50 -10.28
N SER A 202 -3.24 -8.56 -10.33
CA SER A 202 -2.41 -9.42 -11.18
C SER A 202 -2.37 -10.90 -10.75
N LEU A 203 -3.46 -11.38 -10.17
CA LEU A 203 -3.53 -12.59 -9.35
C LEU A 203 -2.99 -13.86 -10.04
N GLU A 204 -2.20 -14.59 -9.28
CA GLU A 204 -1.84 -16.00 -9.52
C GLU A 204 -2.80 -16.94 -8.77
N ALA A 205 -2.57 -18.26 -8.86
CA ALA A 205 -3.37 -19.27 -8.17
C ALA A 205 -3.48 -19.03 -6.65
N VAL A 206 -4.58 -19.50 -6.04
CA VAL A 206 -4.82 -19.42 -4.59
C VAL A 206 -3.87 -20.36 -3.85
N THR A 207 -2.68 -19.86 -3.48
CA THR A 207 -1.69 -20.57 -2.66
C THR A 207 -1.63 -19.96 -1.26
N LYS A 208 -1.15 -20.72 -0.27
CA LYS A 208 -0.98 -20.22 1.11
C LYS A 208 -0.04 -19.01 1.17
N ASP A 209 1.02 -19.00 0.37
CA ASP A 209 1.99 -17.91 0.32
C ASP A 209 1.39 -16.65 -0.32
N ASN A 210 0.58 -16.80 -1.37
CA ASN A 210 -0.16 -15.69 -1.98
C ASN A 210 -1.16 -15.08 -0.99
N VAL A 211 -1.90 -15.91 -0.26
CA VAL A 211 -2.82 -15.43 0.79
C VAL A 211 -2.06 -14.64 1.87
N ARG A 212 -0.90 -15.14 2.33
CA ARG A 212 -0.07 -14.41 3.30
C ARG A 212 0.40 -13.07 2.76
N PHE A 213 0.86 -13.03 1.51
CA PHE A 213 1.30 -11.81 0.85
C PHE A 213 0.15 -10.80 0.73
N TYR A 214 -1.04 -11.23 0.29
CA TYR A 214 -2.21 -10.38 0.17
C TYR A 214 -2.72 -9.88 1.52
N LYS A 215 -2.67 -10.70 2.59
CA LYS A 215 -2.97 -10.22 3.95
C LYS A 215 -2.10 -9.02 4.34
N GLU A 216 -0.82 -9.04 4.00
CA GLU A 216 0.08 -7.92 4.31
C GLU A 216 -0.22 -6.67 3.45
N ILE A 217 -0.54 -6.85 2.16
CA ILE A 217 -0.98 -5.72 1.31
C ILE A 217 -2.26 -5.10 1.87
N VAL A 218 -3.30 -5.91 2.10
CA VAL A 218 -4.61 -5.43 2.56
C VAL A 218 -4.51 -4.78 3.94
N SER A 219 -3.68 -5.32 4.84
CA SER A 219 -3.38 -4.68 6.13
C SER A 219 -2.69 -3.32 5.95
N THR A 220 -1.78 -3.21 4.97
CA THR A 220 -1.09 -1.94 4.68
C THR A 220 -2.03 -0.90 4.06
N LEU A 221 -2.90 -1.31 3.12
CA LEU A 221 -3.92 -0.44 2.55
C LEU A 221 -4.94 0.03 3.62
N SER A 222 -5.31 -0.86 4.54
CA SER A 222 -6.19 -0.52 5.68
C SER A 222 -5.54 0.54 6.57
N LEU A 223 -4.24 0.39 6.90
CA LEU A 223 -3.50 1.40 7.65
C LEU A 223 -3.49 2.75 6.91
N ILE A 224 -3.18 2.75 5.62
CA ILE A 224 -3.17 3.96 4.77
C ILE A 224 -4.52 4.66 4.79
N LEU A 225 -5.62 3.90 4.74
CA LEU A 225 -6.98 4.46 4.75
C LEU A 225 -7.44 4.93 6.14
N SER A 226 -6.82 4.42 7.21
CA SER A 226 -7.20 4.73 8.60
C SER A 226 -6.74 6.10 9.09
N GLN A 227 -5.77 6.74 8.40
CA GLN A 227 -5.21 8.03 8.78
C GLN A 227 -5.47 9.06 7.68
N LEU A 228 -6.04 10.21 8.02
CA LEU A 228 -6.39 11.25 7.03
C LEU A 228 -5.22 11.68 6.12
N PRO A 229 -3.99 11.92 6.63
CA PRO A 229 -2.87 12.36 5.79
C PRO A 229 -2.48 11.37 4.70
N THR A 230 -2.61 10.07 4.98
CA THR A 230 -2.33 9.00 4.00
C THR A 230 -3.56 8.63 3.18
N ARG A 231 -4.77 8.82 3.73
CA ARG A 231 -6.04 8.53 3.05
C ARG A 231 -6.32 9.49 1.90
N ARG A 232 -6.06 10.79 2.09
CA ARG A 232 -6.55 11.91 1.25
C ARG A 232 -6.45 11.65 -0.26
N PHE A 233 -5.29 11.20 -0.72
CA PHE A 233 -5.06 10.91 -2.14
C PHE A 233 -5.12 9.41 -2.45
N SER A 234 -4.76 8.56 -1.48
CA SER A 234 -4.69 7.10 -1.69
C SER A 234 -6.05 6.44 -1.83
N LYS A 235 -7.11 6.95 -1.20
CA LYS A 235 -8.45 6.37 -1.32
C LYS A 235 -8.92 6.36 -2.77
N THR A 236 -8.77 7.47 -3.48
CA THR A 236 -9.11 7.57 -4.91
C THR A 236 -8.39 6.49 -5.72
N ILE A 237 -7.10 6.26 -5.48
CA ILE A 237 -6.32 5.21 -6.16
C ILE A 237 -6.90 3.83 -5.88
N ILE A 238 -7.18 3.55 -4.60
CA ILE A 238 -7.72 2.26 -4.17
C ILE A 238 -9.10 2.01 -4.79
N GLU A 239 -10.00 3.00 -4.78
CA GLU A 239 -11.32 2.90 -5.41
C GLU A 239 -11.22 2.64 -6.92
N HIS A 240 -10.33 3.34 -7.62
CA HIS A 240 -10.12 3.14 -9.06
C HIS A 240 -9.45 1.80 -9.39
N SER A 241 -8.82 1.13 -8.43
CA SER A 241 -8.18 -0.16 -8.69
C SER A 241 -9.14 -1.36 -8.67
N ASN A 242 -10.38 -1.18 -8.22
CA ASN A 242 -11.33 -2.27 -7.94
C ASN A 242 -10.79 -3.36 -6.98
N ALA A 243 -9.76 -3.05 -6.18
CA ALA A 243 -9.10 -4.03 -5.31
C ALA A 243 -10.07 -4.76 -4.37
N LEU A 244 -11.01 -4.03 -3.74
CA LEU A 244 -11.98 -4.65 -2.83
C LEU A 244 -12.88 -5.67 -3.55
N GLN A 245 -13.37 -5.31 -4.74
CA GLN A 245 -14.27 -6.14 -5.54
C GLN A 245 -13.54 -7.39 -6.03
N ILE A 246 -12.29 -7.26 -6.46
CA ILE A 246 -11.45 -8.39 -6.89
C ILE A 246 -11.21 -9.35 -5.72
N LEU A 247 -10.86 -8.83 -4.54
CA LEU A 247 -10.65 -9.65 -3.34
C LEU A 247 -11.92 -10.43 -2.95
N LYS A 248 -13.09 -9.78 -2.98
CA LYS A 248 -14.39 -10.41 -2.70
C LYS A 248 -14.74 -11.47 -3.72
N TYR A 249 -14.56 -11.18 -5.00
CA TYR A 249 -14.87 -12.11 -6.09
C TYR A 249 -14.03 -13.39 -6.01
N ARG A 250 -12.75 -13.26 -5.67
CA ARG A 250 -11.79 -14.38 -5.61
C ARG A 250 -11.92 -15.22 -4.34
N LYS A 251 -12.66 -14.75 -3.34
CA LYS A 251 -12.92 -15.46 -2.07
C LYS A 251 -11.62 -15.89 -1.35
N PHE A 252 -10.58 -15.05 -1.38
CA PHE A 252 -9.39 -15.31 -0.58
C PHE A 252 -9.75 -15.30 0.90
N ASP A 253 -9.25 -16.29 1.66
CA ASP A 253 -9.37 -16.30 3.11
C ASP A 253 -8.40 -15.29 3.75
N LEU A 254 -8.81 -14.02 3.70
CA LEU A 254 -8.12 -12.91 4.34
C LEU A 254 -8.57 -12.70 5.80
N GLY A 255 -9.52 -13.49 6.30
CA GLY A 255 -10.13 -13.30 7.62
C GLY A 255 -10.66 -11.87 7.83
N TYR A 256 -10.53 -11.37 9.06
CA TYR A 256 -10.97 -10.03 9.47
C TYR A 256 -10.27 -8.88 8.71
N THR A 257 -9.13 -9.15 8.06
CA THR A 257 -8.37 -8.12 7.34
C THR A 257 -9.17 -7.55 6.16
N LEU A 258 -10.00 -8.35 5.49
CA LEU A 258 -10.84 -7.88 4.39
C LEU A 258 -11.99 -6.99 4.90
N GLU A 259 -12.58 -7.34 6.04
CA GLU A 259 -13.65 -6.55 6.67
C GLU A 259 -13.14 -5.18 7.13
N LEU A 260 -11.95 -5.13 7.76
CA LEU A 260 -11.31 -3.87 8.13
C LEU A 260 -11.00 -2.99 6.92
N PHE A 261 -10.49 -3.60 5.83
CA PHE A 261 -10.22 -2.87 4.61
C PHE A 261 -11.49 -2.26 4.02
N GLU A 262 -12.57 -3.04 3.95
CA GLU A 262 -13.87 -2.54 3.50
C GLU A 262 -14.40 -1.42 4.41
N TYR A 263 -14.31 -1.59 5.72
CA TYR A 263 -14.73 -0.60 6.70
C TYR A 263 -14.01 0.74 6.46
N PHE A 264 -12.67 0.73 6.41
CA PHE A 264 -11.93 1.97 6.19
C PHE A 264 -12.18 2.54 4.80
N LEU A 265 -12.29 1.72 3.75
CA LEU A 265 -12.57 2.23 2.41
C LEU A 265 -13.92 2.96 2.33
N LYS A 266 -14.94 2.40 2.98
CA LYS A 266 -16.31 2.95 3.01
C LYS A 266 -16.56 3.95 4.14
N PHE A 267 -15.56 4.23 4.97
CA PHE A 267 -15.72 5.13 6.11
C PHE A 267 -16.16 6.54 5.64
N PRO A 268 -17.28 7.08 6.17
CA PRO A 268 -17.93 8.29 5.64
C PRO A 268 -17.24 9.56 6.14
N LEU A 269 -16.11 9.87 5.52
CA LEU A 269 -15.26 11.00 5.84
C LEU A 269 -14.92 11.74 4.55
N ASP A 270 -15.04 13.06 4.54
CA ASP A 270 -14.52 13.87 3.46
C ASP A 270 -12.99 13.92 3.54
N GLU A 271 -12.33 13.50 2.46
CA GLU A 271 -10.88 13.33 2.43
C GLU A 271 -10.05 14.62 2.52
N PHE A 272 -10.67 15.77 2.24
CA PHE A 272 -9.98 17.06 2.12
C PHE A 272 -10.22 17.96 3.33
N THR A 273 -11.42 17.91 3.88
CA THR A 273 -11.82 18.66 5.09
C THR A 273 -11.59 17.84 6.37
N GLY A 274 -11.65 16.51 6.28
CA GLY A 274 -11.62 15.62 7.44
C GLY A 274 -12.93 15.61 8.24
N GLU A 275 -14.00 16.18 7.69
CA GLU A 275 -15.32 16.18 8.33
C GLU A 275 -16.06 14.87 8.06
N MET A 276 -16.83 14.42 9.05
CA MET A 276 -17.70 13.26 8.89
C MET A 276 -18.86 13.60 7.97
N GLU A 277 -19.12 12.71 7.02
CA GLU A 277 -20.24 12.90 6.10
C GLU A 277 -21.56 12.57 6.77
N THR A 278 -22.54 13.46 6.59
CA THR A 278 -23.89 13.23 7.09
C THR A 278 -24.61 12.13 6.28
N PRO A 279 -25.61 11.44 6.84
CA PRO A 279 -26.45 10.52 6.08
C PRO A 279 -27.08 11.16 4.84
N THR A 280 -27.43 12.45 4.92
CA THR A 280 -28.00 13.22 3.80
C THR A 280 -27.00 13.39 2.66
N THR A 281 -25.76 13.75 2.95
CA THR A 281 -24.71 13.91 1.92
C THR A 281 -24.32 12.58 1.30
N LEU A 282 -24.26 11.51 2.10
CA LEU A 282 -24.02 10.16 1.61
C LEU A 282 -25.14 9.69 0.67
N LYS A 283 -26.40 9.94 1.04
CA LYS A 283 -27.56 9.62 0.22
C LYS A 283 -27.56 10.41 -1.09
N ALA A 284 -27.33 11.72 -1.04
CA ALA A 284 -27.27 12.56 -2.23
C ALA A 284 -26.19 12.07 -3.22
N ARG A 285 -25.01 11.71 -2.73
CA ARG A 285 -23.93 11.13 -3.56
C ARG A 285 -24.33 9.78 -4.16
N TYR A 286 -25.00 8.93 -3.39
CA TYR A 286 -25.48 7.64 -3.88
C TYR A 286 -26.52 7.82 -4.98
N ASP A 287 -27.48 8.73 -4.77
CA ASP A 287 -28.53 9.04 -5.73
C ASP A 287 -27.97 9.65 -7.02
N GLU A 288 -26.98 10.55 -6.91
CA GLU A 288 -26.26 11.14 -8.05
C GLU A 288 -25.57 10.06 -8.89
N ARG A 289 -24.76 9.20 -8.26
CA ARG A 289 -24.05 8.11 -8.94
C ARG A 289 -25.02 7.14 -9.61
N SER A 290 -26.09 6.77 -8.91
CA SER A 290 -27.12 5.87 -9.44
C SER A 290 -27.81 6.50 -10.64
N THR A 291 -28.16 7.78 -10.56
CA THR A 291 -28.79 8.53 -11.66
C THR A 291 -27.86 8.59 -12.87
N THR A 292 -26.56 8.84 -12.70
CA THR A 292 -25.58 8.83 -13.81
C THR A 292 -25.55 7.47 -14.52
N VAL A 293 -25.45 6.38 -13.75
CA VAL A 293 -25.43 5.01 -14.32
C VAL A 293 -26.73 4.70 -15.06
N ILE A 294 -27.88 4.98 -14.45
CA ILE A 294 -29.20 4.69 -15.02
C ILE A 294 -29.44 5.52 -16.28
N SER A 295 -29.08 6.81 -16.27
CA SER A 295 -29.21 7.69 -17.43
C SER A 295 -28.38 7.18 -18.61
N TYR A 296 -27.16 6.70 -18.34
CA TYR A 296 -26.31 6.10 -19.36
C TYR A 296 -26.93 4.82 -19.92
N LEU A 297 -27.34 3.91 -19.04
CA LEU A 297 -27.97 2.65 -19.44
C LEU A 297 -29.24 2.89 -20.26
N PHE A 298 -30.06 3.89 -19.91
CA PHE A 298 -31.28 4.24 -20.64
C PHE A 298 -30.96 4.79 -22.04
N THR A 299 -29.98 5.68 -22.13
CA THR A 299 -29.60 6.33 -23.39
C THR A 299 -29.00 5.35 -24.39
N HIS A 300 -28.21 4.37 -23.92
CA HIS A 300 -27.42 3.51 -24.79
C HIS A 300 -27.94 2.08 -24.92
N PHE A 301 -28.73 1.59 -23.96
CA PHE A 301 -29.15 0.18 -23.91
C PHE A 301 -30.64 -0.02 -23.62
N SER A 302 -31.48 1.00 -23.79
CA SER A 302 -32.94 0.89 -23.62
C SER A 302 -33.54 -0.26 -24.43
N ASP A 303 -33.07 -0.45 -25.67
CA ASP A 303 -33.52 -1.54 -26.54
C ASP A 303 -33.19 -2.94 -25.99
N LYS A 304 -32.03 -3.10 -25.34
CA LYS A 304 -31.59 -4.39 -24.76
C LYS A 304 -32.18 -4.64 -23.37
N LEU A 305 -32.43 -3.58 -22.59
CA LEU A 305 -32.85 -3.68 -21.19
C LEU A 305 -34.38 -3.68 -21.02
N GLY A 306 -35.13 -3.20 -22.03
CA GLY A 306 -36.59 -3.21 -22.06
C GLY A 306 -37.21 -2.32 -20.98
N SER A 307 -38.38 -2.71 -20.46
CA SER A 307 -39.10 -1.92 -19.45
C SER A 307 -38.40 -1.85 -18.08
N ALA A 308 -37.42 -2.74 -17.80
CA ALA A 308 -36.74 -2.82 -16.50
C ALA A 308 -35.92 -1.57 -16.15
N ILE A 309 -35.61 -0.71 -17.13
CA ILE A 309 -34.88 0.54 -16.92
C ILE A 309 -35.79 1.77 -16.76
N LEU A 310 -37.10 1.61 -16.98
CA LEU A 310 -38.09 2.68 -16.83
C LEU A 310 -38.57 2.86 -15.38
N ASP A 311 -38.20 1.94 -14.50
CA ASP A 311 -38.53 2.02 -13.09
C ASP A 311 -37.77 3.16 -12.38
N SER A 312 -38.23 3.53 -11.19
CA SER A 312 -37.53 4.54 -10.37
C SER A 312 -36.10 4.10 -10.03
N SER A 313 -35.18 5.05 -9.86
CA SER A 313 -33.79 4.75 -9.47
C SER A 313 -33.68 3.92 -8.18
N ALA A 314 -34.60 4.13 -7.24
CA ALA A 314 -34.72 3.37 -6.01
C ALA A 314 -35.08 1.88 -6.23
N ALA A 315 -35.80 1.56 -7.31
CA ALA A 315 -36.15 0.19 -7.70
C ALA A 315 -35.07 -0.47 -8.57
N ILE A 316 -34.36 0.33 -9.37
CA ILE A 316 -33.29 -0.14 -10.26
C ILE A 316 -32.01 -0.45 -9.49
N ALA A 317 -31.56 0.43 -8.59
CA ALA A 317 -30.26 0.30 -7.96
C ALA A 317 -30.04 -1.02 -7.18
N PRO A 318 -31.02 -1.56 -6.43
CA PRO A 318 -30.90 -2.88 -5.80
C PRO A 318 -30.86 -4.04 -6.82
N ASN A 319 -31.47 -3.87 -7.99
CA ASN A 319 -31.56 -4.87 -9.05
C ASN A 319 -30.50 -4.71 -10.15
N LEU A 320 -29.59 -3.74 -9.99
CA LEU A 320 -28.63 -3.34 -11.03
C LEU A 320 -27.79 -4.53 -11.51
N GLN A 321 -27.40 -5.44 -10.61
CA GLN A 321 -26.67 -6.66 -10.99
C GLN A 321 -27.45 -7.50 -12.02
N ASN A 322 -28.74 -7.73 -11.78
CA ASN A 322 -29.59 -8.53 -12.69
C ASN A 322 -29.81 -7.82 -14.03
N ILE A 323 -29.85 -6.48 -14.02
CA ILE A 323 -29.98 -5.66 -15.23
C ILE A 323 -28.68 -5.74 -16.05
N LEU A 324 -27.53 -5.60 -15.39
CA LEU A 324 -26.22 -5.65 -16.04
C LEU A 324 -25.90 -7.04 -16.62
N LEU A 325 -26.46 -8.12 -16.07
CA LEU A 325 -26.31 -9.48 -16.64
C LEU A 325 -26.97 -9.66 -18.01
N LYS A 326 -27.85 -8.75 -18.43
CA LYS A 326 -28.46 -8.77 -19.77
C LYS A 326 -27.58 -8.13 -20.84
N LEU A 327 -26.52 -7.44 -20.44
CA LEU A 327 -25.61 -6.76 -21.34
C LEU A 327 -24.44 -7.66 -21.70
N ASP A 328 -23.93 -7.47 -22.92
CA ASP A 328 -22.72 -8.16 -23.36
C ASP A 328 -21.50 -7.59 -22.63
N PRO A 329 -20.43 -8.38 -22.40
CA PRO A 329 -19.23 -7.88 -21.72
C PRO A 329 -18.62 -6.64 -22.38
N SER A 330 -18.70 -6.51 -23.70
CA SER A 330 -18.25 -5.32 -24.45
C SER A 330 -19.05 -4.06 -24.13
N ASP A 331 -20.35 -4.20 -23.89
CA ASP A 331 -21.24 -3.09 -23.53
C ASP A 331 -20.91 -2.58 -22.13
N ILE A 332 -20.68 -3.52 -21.20
CA ILE A 332 -20.26 -3.21 -19.83
C ILE A 332 -18.91 -2.48 -19.86
N GLU A 333 -17.96 -2.93 -20.67
CA GLU A 333 -16.67 -2.26 -20.82
C GLU A 333 -16.82 -0.83 -21.34
N GLN A 334 -17.63 -0.60 -22.38
CA GLN A 334 -17.91 0.74 -22.89
C GLN A 334 -18.55 1.65 -21.85
N MET A 335 -19.52 1.13 -21.09
CA MET A 335 -20.13 1.84 -19.97
C MET A 335 -19.08 2.24 -18.93
N LEU A 336 -18.23 1.31 -18.49
CA LEU A 336 -17.19 1.59 -17.50
C LEU A 336 -16.21 2.67 -18.01
N ILE A 337 -15.80 2.62 -19.28
CA ILE A 337 -14.95 3.65 -19.89
C ILE A 337 -15.64 5.01 -19.86
N HIS A 338 -16.92 5.09 -20.23
CA HIS A 338 -17.67 6.34 -20.24
C HIS A 338 -17.82 6.94 -18.83
N LEU A 339 -18.13 6.09 -17.85
CA LEU A 339 -18.23 6.46 -16.45
C LEU A 339 -16.87 6.76 -15.79
N LYS A 340 -15.77 6.68 -16.56
CA LYS A 340 -14.39 6.84 -16.09
C LYS A 340 -14.02 5.88 -14.96
N LEU A 341 -14.69 4.73 -14.92
CA LEU A 341 -14.41 3.64 -14.00
C LEU A 341 -13.33 2.72 -14.59
N SER A 342 -12.66 1.99 -13.73
CA SER A 342 -11.61 1.08 -14.19
C SER A 342 -12.19 -0.15 -14.86
N THR A 343 -11.67 -0.44 -16.05
CA THR A 343 -11.96 -1.65 -16.84
C THR A 343 -10.97 -2.78 -16.57
N THR A 344 -9.90 -2.52 -15.83
CA THR A 344 -8.87 -3.54 -15.57
C THR A 344 -9.35 -4.50 -14.49
N CYS A 345 -9.93 -5.62 -14.91
CA CYS A 345 -10.10 -6.81 -14.08
C CYS A 345 -9.33 -7.96 -14.74
N PRO A 346 -8.20 -8.41 -14.16
CA PRO A 346 -7.47 -9.53 -14.74
C PRO A 346 -8.33 -10.80 -14.68
N GLY A 347 -8.79 -11.23 -15.85
CA GLY A 347 -9.58 -12.44 -16.05
C GLY A 347 -11.08 -12.27 -16.32
N PHE A 348 -11.57 -11.07 -16.67
CA PHE A 348 -12.96 -10.90 -17.18
C PHE A 348 -13.06 -10.91 -18.72
N LEU A 349 -11.92 -10.91 -19.43
CA LEU A 349 -11.84 -10.94 -20.90
C LEU A 349 -11.09 -12.18 -21.43
N ARG A 350 -11.26 -13.34 -20.78
CA ARG A 350 -10.88 -14.63 -21.36
C ARG A 350 -11.94 -15.68 -21.09
#